data_AF-A0A120EVS8-F1
#
_entry.id   AF-A0A120EVS8-F1
#
_cell.length_a   1.000
_cell.length_b   1.000
_cell.length_c   1.000
_cell.angle_alpha   90.00
_cell.angle_beta   90.00
_cell.angle_gamma   90.00
#
_symmetry.space_group_name_H-M   'P 1'
#
loop_
_entity.id
_entity.type
_entity.pdbx_description
1 polymer ?
#
loop_
_entity_poly.entity_id
_entity_poly.type
_entity_poly.pdbx_seq_one_letter_code
_entity_poly.pdbx_strand_id
1 'polypeptide(L)'
;MSQKINGMLVALLFCAGLFLSPCGKAKDPPLDAAAEQMAAELTDAQAEQKALRLRTAPIHSAALLREYLAKEDASSPLNLLSPAAKKRFVESLRFNETGVTSFTYSDIEAELSASQAYRLLSLFGLESTISSMHKMRVDGEEDINVNRAYPTPGRGQDDDHIGYKCLTPHTCVESLDMICMTGC
;
A
#
# COMPACT_ATOMS: atom_id res chain seq x y z
N MET A 1 -40.74 56.29 -5.71
CA MET A 1 -41.95 56.81 -6.37
C MET A 1 -42.37 55.82 -7.44
N SER A 2 -43.48 55.13 -7.20
CA SER A 2 -44.41 54.47 -8.12
C SER A 2 -43.93 53.49 -9.19
N GLN A 3 -43.99 52.22 -8.81
CA GLN A 3 -44.91 51.20 -9.35
C GLN A 3 -45.89 51.69 -10.46
N LYS A 4 -45.94 50.97 -11.60
CA LYS A 4 -47.15 50.82 -12.40
C LYS A 4 -47.29 49.37 -12.87
N ILE A 5 -48.38 48.76 -12.42
CA ILE A 5 -48.97 47.50 -12.87
C ILE A 5 -50.01 47.87 -13.95
N ASN A 6 -50.09 47.06 -15.02
CA ASN A 6 -51.25 46.80 -15.88
C ASN A 6 -50.76 45.79 -16.93
N GLY A 7 -51.40 44.67 -17.25
CA GLY A 7 -52.79 44.29 -17.10
C GLY A 7 -53.19 43.57 -18.39
N MET A 8 -53.10 42.23 -18.37
CA MET A 8 -53.99 41.27 -19.03
C MET A 8 -54.39 41.48 -20.51
N LEU A 9 -53.91 40.61 -21.41
CA LEU A 9 -54.79 40.01 -22.41
C LEU A 9 -54.27 38.61 -22.81
N VAL A 10 -55.15 37.62 -22.63
CA VAL A 10 -55.00 36.23 -23.05
C VAL A 10 -55.14 36.17 -24.57
N ALA A 11 -54.19 35.52 -25.25
CA ALA A 11 -54.38 34.99 -26.59
C ALA A 11 -53.89 33.54 -26.61
N LEU A 12 -54.85 32.63 -26.43
CA LEU A 12 -54.73 31.22 -26.80
C LEU A 12 -54.53 31.13 -28.31
N LEU A 13 -53.33 30.72 -28.73
CA LEU A 13 -53.07 30.26 -30.09
C LEU A 13 -52.34 28.93 -30.01
N PHE A 14 -53.13 27.88 -30.17
CA PHE A 14 -52.69 26.52 -30.49
C PHE A 14 -51.86 26.59 -31.79
N CYS A 15 -50.54 26.42 -31.68
CA CYS A 15 -49.72 26.00 -32.80
C CYS A 15 -49.01 24.71 -32.38
N ALA A 16 -49.55 23.61 -32.89
CA ALA A 16 -48.89 22.31 -32.87
C ALA A 16 -47.52 22.44 -33.55
N GLY A 17 -46.47 22.42 -32.74
CA GLY A 17 -45.09 22.42 -33.17
C GLY A 17 -44.33 21.36 -32.39
N LEU A 18 -44.39 20.12 -32.89
CA LEU A 18 -43.49 19.05 -32.50
C LEU A 18 -42.03 19.49 -32.69
N PHE A 19 -41.37 19.92 -31.61
CA PHE A 19 -39.93 19.77 -31.49
C PHE A 19 -39.66 18.80 -30.35
N LEU A 20 -39.66 17.53 -30.74
CA LEU A 20 -38.91 16.48 -30.07
C LEU A 20 -37.47 16.97 -29.96
N SER A 21 -37.09 17.47 -28.79
CA SER A 21 -35.69 17.47 -28.42
C SER A 21 -35.29 16.01 -28.31
N PRO A 22 -34.30 15.51 -29.08
CA PRO A 22 -33.77 14.19 -28.87
C PRO A 22 -33.28 14.14 -27.43
N CYS A 23 -33.84 13.21 -26.67
CA CYS A 23 -33.29 12.77 -25.41
C CYS A 23 -31.85 12.35 -25.73
N GLY A 24 -30.90 13.26 -25.50
CA GLY A 24 -29.48 12.97 -25.66
C GLY A 24 -29.21 11.84 -24.69
N LYS A 25 -29.04 10.63 -25.22
CA LYS A 25 -28.58 9.50 -24.43
C LYS A 25 -27.23 9.91 -23.87
N ALA A 26 -27.20 10.30 -22.61
CA ALA A 26 -26.00 10.18 -21.82
C ALA A 26 -25.62 8.70 -21.95
N LYS A 27 -24.56 8.44 -22.71
CA LYS A 27 -24.00 7.11 -22.85
C LYS A 27 -23.40 6.83 -21.50
N ASP A 28 -24.11 6.06 -20.68
CA ASP A 28 -23.55 5.56 -19.42
C ASP A 28 -22.15 5.00 -19.74
N PRO A 29 -21.11 5.38 -18.99
CA PRO A 29 -19.80 4.79 -19.20
C PRO A 29 -19.96 3.26 -19.11
N PRO A 30 -19.26 2.48 -19.95
CA PRO A 30 -19.29 1.03 -19.87
C PRO A 30 -19.04 0.63 -18.40
N LEU A 31 -19.80 -0.33 -17.88
CA LEU A 31 -19.66 -0.82 -16.50
C LEU A 31 -18.19 -1.13 -16.15
N ASP A 32 -17.42 -1.56 -17.15
CA ASP A 32 -16.00 -1.89 -17.08
C ASP A 32 -15.12 -0.65 -16.85
N ALA A 33 -15.44 0.51 -17.46
CA ALA A 33 -14.67 1.74 -17.29
C ALA A 33 -14.84 2.33 -15.88
N ALA A 34 -16.03 2.23 -15.30
CA ALA A 34 -16.26 2.63 -13.91
C ALA A 34 -15.54 1.68 -12.94
N ALA A 35 -15.55 0.38 -13.20
CA ALA A 35 -14.82 -0.60 -12.40
C ALA A 35 -13.29 -0.41 -12.48
N GLU A 36 -12.76 -0.11 -13.66
CA GLU A 36 -11.34 0.21 -13.85
C GLU A 36 -10.93 1.50 -13.12
N GLN A 37 -11.75 2.55 -13.18
CA GLN A 37 -11.50 3.79 -12.45
C GLN A 37 -11.50 3.58 -10.94
N MET A 38 -12.49 2.84 -10.42
CA MET A 38 -12.55 2.50 -9.01
C MET A 38 -11.35 1.64 -8.57
N ALA A 39 -10.92 0.70 -9.40
CA ALA A 39 -9.74 -0.12 -9.12
C ALA A 39 -8.47 0.73 -9.05
N ALA A 40 -8.29 1.68 -9.99
CA ALA A 40 -7.15 2.60 -9.98
C ALA A 40 -7.15 3.53 -8.75
N GLU A 41 -8.30 4.06 -8.36
CA GLU A 41 -8.43 4.89 -7.15
C GLU A 41 -8.09 4.09 -5.88
N LEU A 42 -8.49 2.81 -5.82
CA LEU A 42 -8.14 1.92 -4.71
C LEU A 42 -6.63 1.64 -4.66
N THR A 43 -5.98 1.41 -5.80
CA THR A 43 -4.52 1.18 -5.83
C THR A 43 -3.74 2.42 -5.40
N ASP A 44 -4.17 3.61 -5.83
CA ASP A 44 -3.53 4.87 -5.44
C ASP A 44 -3.65 5.11 -3.93
N ALA A 45 -4.83 4.87 -3.36
CA ALA A 45 -5.05 4.96 -1.92
C ALA A 45 -4.20 3.96 -1.12
N GLN A 46 -4.03 2.74 -1.63
CA GLN A 46 -3.17 1.72 -1.02
C GLN A 46 -1.69 2.13 -1.05
N ALA A 47 -1.23 2.68 -2.17
CA ALA A 47 0.13 3.19 -2.31
C ALA A 47 0.39 4.36 -1.36
N GLU A 48 -0.56 5.30 -1.22
CA GLU A 48 -0.45 6.42 -0.28
C GLU A 48 -0.41 5.93 1.18
N GLN A 49 -1.27 4.97 1.55
CA GLN A 49 -1.27 4.37 2.89
C GLN A 49 0.06 3.65 3.20
N LYS A 50 0.63 2.94 2.23
CA LYS A 50 1.94 2.30 2.36
C LYS A 50 3.05 3.35 2.53
N ALA A 51 3.06 4.40 1.72
CA ALA A 51 4.03 5.48 1.83
C ALA A 51 3.95 6.18 3.21
N LEU A 52 2.73 6.42 3.71
CA LEU A 52 2.52 6.98 5.03
C LEU A 52 3.09 6.07 6.12
N ARG A 53 2.76 4.77 6.10
CA ARG A 53 3.27 3.78 7.07
C ARG A 53 4.79 3.75 7.13
N LEU A 54 5.47 3.72 5.99
CA LEU A 54 6.94 3.73 5.93
C LEU A 54 7.54 4.98 6.59
N ARG A 55 6.94 6.16 6.34
CA ARG A 55 7.42 7.45 6.87
C ARG A 55 7.11 7.66 8.34
N THR A 56 6.05 7.05 8.85
CA THR A 56 5.62 7.19 10.25
C THR A 56 5.98 5.98 11.11
N ALA A 57 6.68 4.98 10.54
CA ALA A 57 7.09 3.79 11.27
C ALA A 57 7.98 4.14 12.48
N PRO A 58 7.94 3.34 13.56
CA PRO A 58 8.83 3.52 14.71
C PRO A 58 10.31 3.61 14.33
N ILE A 59 10.73 2.84 13.32
CA ILE A 59 12.09 2.80 12.79
C ILE A 59 12.07 3.08 11.28
N HIS A 60 11.94 4.36 10.92
CA HIS A 60 11.95 4.80 9.51
C HIS A 60 13.30 5.39 9.06
N SER A 61 14.34 5.37 9.91
CA SER A 61 15.67 5.87 9.54
C SER A 61 16.79 5.10 10.23
N ALA A 62 18.00 5.18 9.65
CA ALA A 62 19.20 4.58 10.25
C ALA A 62 19.53 5.16 11.64
N ALA A 63 19.17 6.43 11.90
CA ALA A 63 19.35 7.03 13.22
C ALA A 63 18.42 6.39 14.26
N LEU A 64 17.13 6.27 13.93
CA LEU A 64 16.14 5.60 14.80
C LEU A 64 16.46 4.12 15.01
N LEU A 65 17.01 3.43 14.00
CA LEU A 65 17.47 2.06 14.16
C LEU A 65 18.57 1.95 15.21
N ARG A 66 19.57 2.85 15.16
CA ARG A 66 20.63 2.87 16.19
C ARG A 66 20.09 3.18 17.58
N GLU A 67 19.15 4.12 17.68
CA GLU A 67 18.51 4.44 18.96
C GLU A 67 17.70 3.28 19.52
N TYR A 68 16.97 2.56 18.66
CA TYR A 68 16.22 1.38 19.02
C TYR A 68 17.15 0.27 19.53
N LEU A 69 18.20 -0.06 18.78
CA LEU A 69 19.18 -1.11 19.15
C LEU A 69 19.93 -0.78 20.44
N ALA A 70 20.11 0.50 20.78
CA ALA A 70 20.74 0.89 22.04
C ALA A 70 19.84 0.72 23.27
N LYS A 71 18.51 0.63 23.08
CA LYS A 71 17.51 0.62 24.14
C LYS A 71 16.70 -0.68 24.21
N GLU A 72 16.77 -1.51 23.18
CA GLU A 72 15.97 -2.72 23.10
C GLU A 72 16.26 -3.69 24.26
N ASP A 73 15.22 -4.38 24.71
CA ASP A 73 15.31 -5.42 25.71
C ASP A 73 14.98 -6.80 25.10
N ALA A 74 14.93 -7.83 25.94
CA ALA A 74 14.63 -9.20 25.53
C ALA A 74 13.27 -9.36 24.83
N SER A 75 12.32 -8.45 25.02
CA SER A 75 10.98 -8.48 24.42
C SER A 75 10.91 -7.87 23.01
N SER A 76 11.99 -7.23 22.55
CA SER A 76 12.09 -6.67 21.20
C SER A 76 11.72 -7.68 20.12
N PRO A 77 10.83 -7.34 19.16
CA PRO A 77 10.52 -8.21 18.02
C PRO A 77 11.75 -8.61 17.19
N LEU A 78 12.84 -7.84 17.23
CA LEU A 78 14.11 -8.24 16.58
C LEU A 78 14.72 -9.50 17.21
N ASN A 79 14.43 -9.78 18.48
CA ASN A 79 14.92 -10.97 19.19
C ASN A 79 14.08 -12.23 18.91
N LEU A 80 13.05 -12.14 18.06
CA LEU A 80 12.38 -13.32 17.51
C LEU A 80 13.29 -14.07 16.53
N LEU A 81 14.20 -13.34 15.88
CA LEU A 81 15.27 -13.93 15.07
C LEU A 81 16.41 -14.42 15.95
N SER A 82 17.08 -15.48 15.50
CA SER A 82 18.35 -15.93 16.05
C SER A 82 19.38 -14.79 16.01
N PRO A 83 20.38 -14.74 16.92
CA PRO A 83 21.35 -13.63 16.95
C PRO A 83 22.06 -13.40 15.61
N ALA A 84 22.33 -14.47 14.85
CA ALA A 84 22.96 -14.39 13.55
C ALA A 84 22.00 -13.84 12.48
N ALA A 85 20.74 -14.31 12.47
CA ALA A 85 19.71 -13.81 11.56
C ALA A 85 19.37 -12.34 11.82
N LYS A 86 19.19 -11.97 13.09
CA LYS A 86 19.01 -10.58 13.52
C LYS A 86 20.11 -9.67 12.99
N LYS A 87 21.38 -10.08 13.15
CA LYS A 87 22.52 -9.33 12.65
C LYS A 87 22.44 -9.11 11.13
N ARG A 88 22.20 -10.18 10.36
CA ARG A 88 22.07 -10.09 8.89
C ARG A 88 20.90 -9.20 8.47
N PHE A 89 19.74 -9.34 9.12
CA PHE A 89 18.59 -8.50 8.87
C PHE A 89 18.92 -7.02 9.10
N VAL A 90 19.45 -6.67 10.26
CA VAL A 90 19.83 -5.29 10.62
C VAL A 90 20.86 -4.71 9.65
N GLU A 91 21.89 -5.48 9.29
CA GLU A 91 22.94 -5.06 8.34
C GLU A 91 22.43 -4.91 6.89
N SER A 92 21.36 -5.62 6.54
CA SER A 92 20.74 -5.54 5.21
C SER A 92 19.91 -4.29 4.98
N LEU A 93 19.39 -3.68 6.06
CA LEU A 93 18.47 -2.54 5.97
C LEU A 93 19.11 -1.36 5.23
N ARG A 94 18.40 -0.82 4.25
CA ARG A 94 18.73 0.41 3.54
C ARG A 94 17.60 1.42 3.75
N PHE A 95 17.97 2.68 3.94
CA PHE A 95 17.04 3.76 4.24
C PHE A 95 17.25 4.94 3.29
N ASN A 96 16.19 5.68 3.05
CA ASN A 96 16.21 7.03 2.48
C ASN A 96 15.28 7.96 3.28
N GLU A 97 14.88 9.09 2.72
CA GLU A 97 14.00 10.08 3.34
C GLU A 97 12.55 9.58 3.53
N THR A 98 12.18 8.49 2.85
CA THR A 98 10.82 7.91 2.87
C THR A 98 10.69 6.68 3.76
N GLY A 99 11.80 6.09 4.20
CA GLY A 99 11.80 4.89 5.03
C GLY A 99 12.78 3.83 4.51
N VAL A 100 12.44 2.56 4.71
CA VAL A 100 13.24 1.44 4.23
C VAL A 100 13.10 1.29 2.70
N THR A 101 14.22 1.15 2.00
CA THR A 101 14.28 0.92 0.55
C THR A 101 14.66 -0.52 0.20
N SER A 102 15.35 -1.22 1.10
CA SER A 102 15.68 -2.65 0.93
C SER A 102 15.99 -3.34 2.23
N PHE A 103 15.74 -4.65 2.26
CA PHE A 103 16.10 -5.54 3.37
C PHE A 103 16.13 -7.00 2.91
N THR A 104 16.77 -7.88 3.68
CA THR A 104 16.74 -9.33 3.45
C THR A 104 15.52 -9.98 4.08
N TYR A 105 14.91 -10.94 3.40
CA TYR A 105 13.71 -11.65 3.89
C TYR A 105 13.94 -13.14 4.16
N SER A 106 15.09 -13.71 3.74
CA SER A 106 15.33 -15.16 3.80
C SER A 106 15.29 -15.72 5.23
N ASP A 107 15.88 -15.02 6.19
CA ASP A 107 15.89 -15.43 7.60
C ASP A 107 14.51 -15.27 8.25
N ILE A 108 13.70 -14.31 7.78
CA ILE A 108 12.32 -14.12 8.26
C ILE A 108 11.48 -15.33 7.87
N GLU A 109 11.54 -15.75 6.61
CA GLU A 109 10.85 -16.95 6.13
C GLU A 109 11.34 -18.23 6.81
N ALA A 110 12.64 -18.31 7.09
CA ALA A 110 13.25 -19.51 7.67
C ALA A 110 12.92 -19.70 9.15
N GLU A 111 12.82 -18.61 9.93
CA GLU A 111 12.74 -18.69 11.39
C GLU A 111 11.35 -18.31 11.94
N LEU A 112 10.62 -17.41 11.28
CA LEU A 112 9.43 -16.79 11.86
C LEU A 112 8.11 -17.38 11.33
N SER A 113 7.08 -17.36 12.17
CA SER A 113 5.69 -17.49 11.75
C SER A 113 5.16 -16.17 11.16
N ALA A 114 4.04 -16.20 10.45
CA ALA A 114 3.44 -14.99 9.86
C ALA A 114 3.20 -13.87 10.90
N SER A 115 2.67 -14.20 12.07
CA SER A 115 2.46 -13.23 13.16
C SER A 115 3.76 -12.71 13.78
N GLN A 116 4.79 -13.55 13.86
CA GLN A 116 6.12 -13.12 14.30
C GLN A 116 6.76 -12.15 13.30
N ALA A 117 6.68 -12.45 12.01
CA ALA A 117 7.14 -11.57 10.94
C ALA A 117 6.37 -10.25 10.94
N TYR A 118 5.05 -10.28 11.12
CA TYR A 118 4.22 -9.07 11.29
C TYR A 118 4.75 -8.17 12.40
N ARG A 119 4.94 -8.70 13.61
CA ARG A 119 5.46 -7.91 14.74
C ARG A 119 6.83 -7.31 14.46
N LEU A 120 7.73 -8.06 13.81
CA LEU A 120 9.06 -7.60 13.44
C LEU A 120 9.00 -6.49 12.37
N LEU A 121 8.27 -6.73 11.29
CA LEU A 121 8.20 -5.83 10.13
C LEU A 121 7.42 -4.55 10.43
N SER A 122 6.44 -4.58 11.34
CA SER A 122 5.73 -3.39 11.80
C SER A 122 6.62 -2.37 12.51
N LEU A 123 7.79 -2.76 13.03
CA LEU A 123 8.77 -1.79 13.53
C LEU A 123 9.23 -0.82 12.44
N PHE A 124 9.17 -1.25 11.18
CA PHE A 124 9.70 -0.55 10.01
C PHE A 124 8.61 -0.13 9.01
N GLY A 125 7.32 -0.41 9.31
CA GLY A 125 6.21 -0.18 8.37
C GLY A 125 6.23 -1.12 7.17
N LEU A 126 6.85 -2.30 7.32
CA LEU A 126 7.09 -3.27 6.25
C LEU A 126 6.09 -4.43 6.27
N GLU A 127 5.11 -4.45 7.16
CA GLU A 127 4.25 -5.63 7.39
C GLU A 127 3.44 -6.03 6.16
N SER A 128 3.20 -5.13 5.20
CA SER A 128 2.55 -5.50 3.94
C SER A 128 3.40 -6.39 3.04
N THR A 129 4.72 -6.44 3.24
CA THR A 129 5.62 -7.31 2.45
C THR A 129 5.44 -8.80 2.76
N ILE A 130 4.72 -9.14 3.83
CA ILE A 130 4.38 -10.52 4.19
C ILE A 130 3.63 -11.21 3.04
N SER A 131 2.79 -10.47 2.30
CA SER A 131 2.03 -11.05 1.20
C SER A 131 2.92 -11.58 0.06
N SER A 132 4.13 -11.04 -0.07
CA SER A 132 5.13 -11.45 -1.06
C SER A 132 6.08 -12.53 -0.54
N MET A 133 6.04 -12.87 0.76
CA MET A 133 6.86 -13.92 1.39
C MET A 133 6.12 -15.26 1.37
N HIS A 134 6.40 -16.09 0.35
CA HIS A 134 5.63 -17.30 0.07
C HIS A 134 5.94 -18.51 0.97
N LYS A 135 6.98 -18.44 1.81
CA LYS A 135 7.38 -19.55 2.69
C LYS A 135 7.09 -19.30 4.16
N MET A 136 6.23 -18.33 4.47
CA MET A 136 5.88 -18.02 5.85
C MET A 136 5.19 -19.21 6.54
N ARG A 137 5.68 -19.51 7.74
CA ARG A 137 5.14 -20.58 8.59
C ARG A 137 3.82 -20.16 9.24
N VAL A 138 2.90 -21.12 9.36
CA VAL A 138 1.59 -20.96 9.99
C VAL A 138 1.46 -21.97 11.12
N ASP A 139 1.55 -21.50 12.36
CA ASP A 139 1.49 -22.33 13.57
C ASP A 139 0.11 -22.27 14.24
N GLY A 140 -0.69 -21.25 13.97
CA GLY A 140 -1.97 -21.07 14.65
C GLY A 140 -2.87 -19.98 14.06
N GLU A 141 -3.91 -19.65 14.81
CA GLU A 141 -4.98 -18.75 14.36
C GLU A 141 -4.49 -17.32 14.10
N GLU A 142 -3.55 -16.81 14.89
CA GLU A 142 -2.98 -15.47 14.67
C GLU A 142 -2.28 -15.37 13.31
N ASP A 143 -1.52 -16.40 12.92
CA ASP A 143 -0.84 -16.45 11.61
C ASP A 143 -1.86 -16.51 10.46
N ILE A 144 -2.95 -17.26 10.63
CA ILE A 144 -4.06 -17.32 9.66
C ILE A 144 -4.69 -15.93 9.50
N ASN A 145 -4.89 -15.20 10.59
CA ASN A 145 -5.47 -13.87 10.56
C ASN A 145 -4.54 -12.86 9.87
N VAL A 146 -3.23 -12.94 10.11
CA VAL A 146 -2.23 -12.12 9.40
C VAL A 146 -2.24 -12.42 7.90
N ASN A 147 -2.19 -13.69 7.49
CA ASN A 147 -2.24 -14.07 6.09
C ASN A 147 -3.56 -13.67 5.40
N ARG A 148 -4.67 -13.66 6.14
CA ARG A 148 -5.96 -13.15 5.63
C ARG A 148 -5.94 -11.63 5.44
N ALA A 149 -5.26 -10.90 6.34
CA ALA A 149 -5.12 -9.45 6.26
C ALA A 149 -4.15 -9.01 5.14
N TYR A 150 -3.14 -9.84 4.82
CA TYR A 150 -2.14 -9.61 3.77
C TYR A 150 -2.16 -10.77 2.76
N PRO A 151 -3.23 -10.88 1.95
CA PRO A 151 -3.34 -11.97 0.99
C PRO A 151 -2.25 -11.85 -0.08
N THR A 152 -1.71 -12.99 -0.52
CA THR A 152 -0.76 -13.02 -1.63
C THR A 152 -1.35 -12.33 -2.86
N PRO A 153 -0.69 -11.30 -3.41
CA PRO A 153 -1.24 -10.54 -4.52
C PRO A 153 -1.35 -11.39 -5.78
N GLY A 154 -2.25 -10.97 -6.66
CA GLY A 154 -2.35 -11.54 -7.99
C GLY A 154 -1.04 -11.31 -8.77
N ARG A 155 -0.81 -12.16 -9.79
CA ARG A 155 0.38 -12.06 -10.63
C ARG A 155 0.53 -10.64 -11.21
N GLY A 156 1.60 -9.94 -10.83
CA GLY A 156 1.91 -8.59 -11.31
C GLY A 156 1.29 -7.43 -10.52
N GLN A 157 0.81 -7.68 -9.29
CA GLN A 157 0.28 -6.66 -8.38
C GLN A 157 1.22 -6.31 -7.20
N ASP A 158 2.44 -6.83 -7.19
CA ASP A 158 3.46 -6.48 -6.19
C ASP A 158 4.23 -5.22 -6.60
N ASP A 159 4.04 -4.12 -5.85
CA ASP A 159 4.86 -2.90 -6.03
C ASP A 159 6.28 -3.04 -5.43
N ASP A 160 6.52 -4.09 -4.65
CA ASP A 160 7.84 -4.42 -4.09
C ASP A 160 8.45 -5.59 -4.88
N HIS A 161 9.73 -5.47 -5.22
CA HIS A 161 10.40 -6.43 -6.07
C HIS A 161 11.18 -7.44 -5.21
N ILE A 162 10.58 -8.60 -4.98
CA ILE A 162 11.25 -9.75 -4.34
C ILE A 162 12.38 -10.28 -5.23
N GLY A 163 13.53 -10.59 -4.62
CA GLY A 163 14.73 -10.98 -5.34
C GLY A 163 15.50 -9.80 -5.94
N TYR A 164 15.24 -8.57 -5.48
CA TYR A 164 15.94 -7.36 -5.90
C TYR A 164 16.39 -6.52 -4.70
N LYS A 165 17.35 -5.64 -4.90
CA LYS A 165 17.75 -4.61 -3.94
C LYS A 165 17.85 -3.24 -4.61
N CYS A 166 17.67 -2.20 -3.83
CA CYS A 166 17.86 -0.82 -4.23
C CYS A 166 19.37 -0.53 -4.33
N LEU A 167 19.85 -0.16 -5.53
CA LEU A 167 21.24 0.26 -5.75
C LEU A 167 21.37 1.78 -5.66
N THR A 168 20.49 2.48 -6.39
CA THR A 168 20.37 3.93 -6.46
C THR A 168 18.88 4.29 -6.54
N PRO A 169 18.50 5.55 -6.31
CA PRO A 169 17.10 5.97 -6.49
C PRO A 169 16.53 5.49 -7.83
N HIS A 170 15.33 4.94 -7.78
CA HIS A 170 14.55 4.36 -8.86
C HIS A 170 15.25 3.21 -9.61
N THR A 171 16.20 2.55 -8.97
CA THR A 171 17.02 1.50 -9.58
C THR A 171 17.12 0.27 -8.68
N CYS A 172 16.29 -0.74 -8.99
CA CYS A 172 16.36 -2.07 -8.40
C CYS A 172 17.26 -2.98 -9.26
N VAL A 173 18.13 -3.77 -8.60
CA VAL A 173 19.00 -4.76 -9.25
C VAL A 173 18.81 -6.12 -8.59
N GLU A 174 19.00 -7.21 -9.33
CA GLU A 174 18.81 -8.57 -8.83
C GLU A 174 19.68 -8.86 -7.58
N SER A 175 19.05 -9.50 -6.60
CA SER A 175 19.65 -9.95 -5.35
C SER A 175 18.70 -10.93 -4.66
N LEU A 176 19.02 -12.23 -4.75
CA LEU A 176 18.12 -13.35 -4.45
C LEU A 176 17.33 -13.26 -3.13
N ASP A 177 17.98 -12.80 -2.07
CA ASP A 177 17.39 -12.80 -0.72
C ASP A 177 16.89 -11.42 -0.26
N MET A 178 16.83 -10.44 -1.16
CA MET A 178 16.45 -9.06 -0.84
C MET A 178 15.07 -8.70 -1.41
N ILE A 179 14.43 -7.70 -0.82
CA ILE A 179 13.28 -7.00 -1.40
C ILE A 179 13.70 -5.58 -1.74
N CYS A 180 13.37 -5.12 -2.95
CA CYS A 180 13.48 -3.72 -3.34
C CYS A 180 12.12 -3.05 -3.17
N MET A 181 12.04 -2.04 -2.30
CA MET A 181 10.78 -1.38 -1.99
C MET A 181 10.41 -0.35 -3.05
N THR A 182 9.12 -0.04 -3.21
CA THR A 182 8.61 1.02 -4.11
C THR A 182 9.23 2.40 -3.88
N GLY A 183 9.75 2.66 -2.66
CA GLY A 183 10.46 3.90 -2.31
C GLY A 183 11.94 3.92 -2.71
N CYS A 184 12.43 2.89 -3.40
CA CYS A 184 13.66 2.96 -4.17
C CYS A 184 13.43 3.92 -5.36
#